data_AF-A0A800G8I4-F1
#
_entry.id   AF-A0A800G8I4-F1
#
_cell.length_a   1.000
_cell.length_b   1.000
_cell.length_c   1.000
_cell.angle_alpha   90.00
_cell.angle_beta   90.00
_cell.angle_gamma   90.00
#
_symmetry.space_group_name_H-M   'P 1'
#
loop_
_entity.id
_entity.type
_entity.pdbx_description
1 polymer ?
#
loop_
_entity_poly.entity_id
_entity_poly.type
_entity_poly.pdbx_seq_one_letter_code
_entity_poly.pdbx_strand_id
1 'polypeptide(L)'
;MARASQDNQPVIEPKSTDPGLSSSTLRYRRIVVKAGTSALTSEAGLDAEMMADLVRQLCQIRDAYGEVLLVTSGAIAAGRSTLGSITKDVGSDISSRQVFAAVGQSRLMHTYQEMFAKHGAQIAQTLLTIPDLSNRQSYLNVGNTLQRLLELRVVPVVNENDVVAVDEIGEVFGDNDRLSALVANLVGADLLLILTDT
;
A
#
# COMPACT_ATOMS: atom_id res chain seq x y z
N MET A 1 46.48 -12.34 47.11
CA MET A 1 46.64 -13.56 46.28
C MET A 1 45.31 -14.29 46.25
N ALA A 2 44.61 -14.25 45.12
CA ALA A 2 43.73 -15.31 44.60
C ALA A 2 42.95 -14.73 43.41
N ARG A 3 43.38 -15.11 42.20
CA ARG A 3 42.64 -14.92 40.95
C ARG A 3 41.57 -16.02 40.88
N ALA A 4 40.34 -15.66 40.53
CA ALA A 4 39.33 -16.58 40.02
C ALA A 4 38.75 -15.92 38.76
N SER A 5 39.21 -16.34 37.59
CA SER A 5 38.61 -17.38 36.76
C SER A 5 37.45 -16.80 35.95
N GLN A 6 37.78 -16.39 34.73
CA GLN A 6 36.84 -16.01 33.69
C GLN A 6 36.06 -17.25 33.27
N ASP A 7 34.74 -17.21 33.44
CA ASP A 7 33.84 -18.23 32.90
C ASP A 7 33.77 -18.10 31.38
N ASN A 8 34.21 -19.16 30.73
CA ASN A 8 34.23 -19.37 29.29
C ASN A 8 32.83 -19.80 28.85
N GLN A 9 31.98 -18.88 28.41
CA GLN A 9 30.73 -19.23 27.72
C GLN A 9 31.03 -19.56 26.25
N PRO A 10 30.40 -20.60 25.68
CA PRO A 10 30.64 -20.97 24.29
C PRO A 10 30.08 -19.90 23.35
N VAL A 11 30.95 -19.34 22.53
CA VAL A 11 30.56 -18.51 21.37
C VAL A 11 29.77 -19.41 20.42
N ILE A 12 28.48 -19.14 20.26
CA ILE A 12 27.65 -19.78 19.23
C ILE A 12 28.03 -19.10 17.91
N GLU A 13 28.96 -19.69 17.17
CA GLU A 13 29.18 -19.32 15.78
C GLU A 13 27.95 -19.71 14.94
N PRO A 14 27.47 -18.84 14.03
CA PRO A 14 26.44 -19.24 13.09
C PRO A 14 27.02 -20.29 12.15
N LYS A 15 26.46 -21.50 12.19
CA LYS A 15 26.75 -22.57 11.23
C LYS A 15 26.56 -22.04 9.81
N SER A 16 27.66 -22.01 9.06
CA SER A 16 27.67 -21.63 7.66
C SER A 16 27.42 -22.84 6.75
N THR A 17 26.72 -22.52 5.66
CA THR A 17 26.62 -23.24 4.39
C THR A 17 25.58 -24.35 4.25
N ASP A 18 24.49 -23.98 3.58
CA ASP A 18 23.85 -24.84 2.59
C ASP A 18 24.15 -24.24 1.20
N PRO A 19 24.92 -24.90 0.30
CA PRO A 19 25.39 -24.31 -0.95
C PRO A 19 24.40 -24.48 -2.12
N GLY A 20 23.10 -24.63 -1.84
CA GLY A 20 22.13 -25.13 -2.83
C GLY A 20 20.88 -24.29 -3.09
N LEU A 21 20.70 -23.12 -2.48
CA LEU A 21 19.61 -22.21 -2.88
C LEU A 21 20.19 -21.15 -3.80
N SER A 22 19.94 -21.29 -5.11
CA SER A 22 20.02 -20.15 -6.02
C SER A 22 19.09 -19.07 -5.44
N SER A 23 19.68 -18.11 -4.71
CA SER A 23 19.03 -16.86 -4.36
C SER A 23 18.70 -16.21 -5.70
N SER A 24 17.49 -16.46 -6.21
CA SER A 24 16.97 -15.72 -7.34
C SER A 24 16.89 -14.27 -6.89
N THR A 25 17.94 -13.51 -7.17
CA THR A 25 17.92 -12.07 -6.94
C THR A 25 16.72 -11.54 -7.70
N LEU A 26 15.77 -10.94 -6.97
CA LEU A 26 14.61 -10.32 -7.61
C LEU A 26 15.10 -9.37 -8.70
N ARG A 27 14.53 -9.51 -9.91
CA ARG A 27 14.89 -8.65 -11.05
C ARG A 27 14.62 -7.17 -10.76
N TYR A 28 13.60 -6.90 -9.96
CA TYR A 28 13.19 -5.58 -9.50
C TYR A 28 13.17 -5.60 -7.98
N ARG A 29 13.84 -4.64 -7.34
CA ARG A 29 13.90 -4.56 -5.88
C ARG A 29 12.75 -3.75 -5.30
N ARG A 30 12.42 -2.61 -5.91
CA ARG A 30 11.35 -1.72 -5.47
C ARG A 30 10.24 -1.69 -6.49
N ILE A 31 9.07 -2.18 -6.10
CA ILE A 31 7.91 -2.34 -6.97
C ILE A 31 6.74 -1.53 -6.42
N VAL A 32 6.18 -0.65 -7.26
CA VAL A 32 4.89 -0.02 -7.00
C VAL A 32 3.83 -0.83 -7.72
N VAL A 33 2.80 -1.25 -7.00
CA VAL A 33 1.65 -1.95 -7.56
C VAL A 33 0.44 -1.03 -7.44
N LYS A 34 -0.20 -0.72 -8.56
CA LYS A 34 -1.49 -0.03 -8.58
C LYS A 34 -2.60 -1.04 -8.78
N ALA A 35 -3.59 -1.01 -7.90
CA ALA A 35 -4.82 -1.79 -8.03
C ALA A 35 -6.02 -0.85 -8.18
N GLY A 36 -6.67 -0.94 -9.35
CA GLY A 36 -7.86 -0.15 -9.68
C GLY A 36 -9.12 -0.64 -8.96
N THR A 37 -10.19 0.17 -9.01
CA THR A 37 -11.47 -0.16 -8.38
C THR A 37 -12.04 -1.48 -8.90
N SER A 38 -12.02 -1.71 -10.21
CA SER A 38 -12.52 -2.96 -10.83
C SER A 38 -11.79 -4.21 -10.34
N ALA A 39 -10.49 -4.11 -10.03
CA ALA A 39 -9.70 -5.23 -9.52
C ALA A 39 -9.98 -5.54 -8.04
N LEU A 40 -10.57 -4.60 -7.29
CA LEU A 40 -10.70 -4.67 -5.82
C LEU A 40 -12.13 -4.65 -5.33
N THR A 41 -13.11 -4.55 -6.23
CA THR A 41 -14.52 -4.36 -5.85
C THR A 41 -15.42 -5.30 -6.63
N SER A 42 -16.53 -5.66 -5.98
CA SER A 42 -17.66 -6.37 -6.54
C SER A 42 -18.92 -5.51 -6.38
N GLU A 43 -20.06 -5.98 -6.88
CA GLU A 43 -21.37 -5.35 -6.64
C GLU A 43 -21.68 -5.15 -5.15
N ALA A 44 -21.07 -5.94 -4.25
CA ALA A 44 -21.27 -5.86 -2.80
C ALA A 44 -20.32 -4.89 -2.09
N GLY A 45 -19.39 -4.23 -2.79
CA GLY A 45 -18.36 -3.38 -2.19
C GLY A 45 -16.96 -3.96 -2.42
N LEU A 46 -16.11 -4.01 -1.38
CA LEU A 46 -14.77 -4.58 -1.51
C LEU A 46 -14.83 -6.09 -1.78
N ASP A 47 -14.04 -6.56 -2.75
CA ASP A 47 -13.86 -7.98 -3.02
C ASP A 47 -12.75 -8.54 -2.12
N ALA A 48 -13.16 -9.19 -1.02
CA ALA A 48 -12.23 -9.69 -0.03
C ALA A 48 -11.35 -10.83 -0.56
N GLU A 49 -11.81 -11.62 -1.53
CA GLU A 49 -11.04 -12.74 -2.09
C GLU A 49 -9.93 -12.22 -2.99
N MET A 50 -10.27 -11.32 -3.91
CA MET A 50 -9.31 -10.66 -4.80
C MET A 50 -8.27 -9.85 -4.02
N MET A 51 -8.72 -9.08 -3.02
CA MET A 51 -7.81 -8.35 -2.13
C MET A 51 -6.87 -9.29 -1.36
N ALA A 52 -7.39 -10.39 -0.82
CA ALA A 52 -6.57 -11.35 -0.08
C ALA A 52 -5.51 -12.01 -0.97
N ASP A 53 -5.87 -12.37 -2.21
CA ASP A 53 -4.91 -12.94 -3.14
C ASP A 53 -3.84 -11.93 -3.55
N LEU A 54 -4.20 -10.67 -3.81
CA LEU A 54 -3.24 -9.60 -4.06
C LEU A 54 -2.29 -9.43 -2.87
N VAL A 55 -2.82 -9.33 -1.64
CA VAL A 55 -2.00 -9.21 -0.42
C VAL A 55 -1.04 -10.38 -0.28
N ARG A 56 -1.50 -11.61 -0.51
CA ARG A 56 -0.64 -12.81 -0.50
C ARG A 56 0.53 -12.66 -1.47
N GLN A 57 0.28 -12.20 -2.69
CA GLN A 57 1.34 -12.00 -3.70
C GLN A 57 2.31 -10.87 -3.31
N LEU A 58 1.82 -9.75 -2.79
CA LEU A 58 2.65 -8.65 -2.30
C LEU A 58 3.55 -9.09 -1.15
N CYS A 59 3.01 -9.86 -0.20
CA CYS A 59 3.78 -10.42 0.90
C CYS A 59 4.86 -11.40 0.43
N GLN A 60 4.60 -12.23 -0.58
CA GLN A 60 5.62 -13.12 -1.16
C GLN A 60 6.82 -12.33 -1.71
N ILE A 61 6.57 -11.23 -2.42
CA ILE A 61 7.64 -10.35 -2.93
C ILE A 61 8.40 -9.69 -1.78
N ARG A 62 7.66 -9.15 -0.79
CA ARG A 62 8.24 -8.54 0.40
C ARG A 62 9.16 -9.51 1.12
N ASP A 63 8.72 -10.74 1.35
CA ASP A 63 9.45 -11.74 2.12
C ASP A 63 10.70 -12.24 1.39
N ALA A 64 10.69 -12.21 0.05
CA ALA A 64 11.87 -12.38 -0.80
C ALA A 64 12.85 -11.19 -0.80
N TYR A 65 12.77 -10.32 0.22
CA TYR A 65 13.58 -9.10 0.40
C TYR A 65 13.32 -8.00 -0.64
N GLY A 66 12.18 -8.03 -1.32
CA GLY A 66 11.68 -6.91 -2.12
C GLY A 66 11.04 -5.82 -1.26
N GLU A 67 10.93 -4.64 -1.84
CA GLU A 67 10.18 -3.50 -1.32
C GLU A 67 8.94 -3.31 -2.17
N VAL A 68 7.77 -3.33 -1.53
CA VAL A 68 6.47 -3.19 -2.20
C VAL A 68 5.73 -1.98 -1.65
N LEU A 69 5.15 -1.20 -2.55
CA LEU A 69 4.24 -0.11 -2.26
C LEU A 69 2.95 -0.34 -3.04
N LEU A 70 1.81 -0.26 -2.34
CA LEU A 70 0.50 -0.44 -2.94
C LEU A 70 -0.15 0.93 -3.14
N VAL A 71 -0.56 1.24 -4.37
CA VAL A 71 -1.48 2.33 -4.69
C VAL A 71 -2.85 1.70 -4.94
N THR A 72 -3.79 1.96 -4.05
CA THR A 72 -5.10 1.28 -4.06
C THR A 72 -6.21 2.22 -4.46
N SER A 73 -7.31 1.67 -4.98
CA SER A 73 -8.60 2.36 -5.10
C SER A 73 -9.62 1.67 -4.17
N GLY A 74 -10.92 1.97 -4.34
CA GLY A 74 -12.00 1.22 -3.69
C GLY A 74 -12.60 1.85 -2.42
N ALA A 75 -12.07 2.98 -1.94
CA ALA A 75 -12.61 3.68 -0.77
C ALA A 75 -14.08 4.09 -0.98
N ILE A 76 -14.41 4.72 -2.11
CA ILE A 76 -15.80 5.13 -2.42
C ILE A 76 -16.74 3.92 -2.47
N ALA A 77 -16.32 2.81 -3.11
CA ALA A 77 -17.12 1.60 -3.19
C ALA A 77 -17.36 0.97 -1.80
N ALA A 78 -16.32 0.92 -0.97
CA ALA A 78 -16.43 0.49 0.42
C ALA A 78 -17.40 1.37 1.21
N GLY A 79 -17.35 2.69 1.02
CA GLY A 79 -18.22 3.65 1.67
C GLY A 79 -19.68 3.49 1.24
N ARG A 80 -19.93 3.33 -0.06
CA ARG A 80 -21.28 3.06 -0.60
C ARG A 80 -21.89 1.79 0.00
N SER A 81 -21.13 0.69 -0.01
CA SER A 81 -21.56 -0.58 0.61
C SER A 81 -21.84 -0.43 2.11
N THR A 82 -20.97 0.31 2.82
CA THR A 82 -21.12 0.55 4.27
C THR A 82 -22.35 1.40 4.60
N LEU A 83 -22.59 2.46 3.83
CA LEU A 83 -23.70 3.38 4.05
C LEU A 83 -25.04 2.87 3.50
N GLY A 84 -25.01 1.87 2.60
CA GLY A 84 -26.14 1.04 2.19
C GLY A 84 -27.47 1.79 2.05
N SER A 85 -28.31 1.72 3.10
CA SER A 85 -29.67 2.26 3.17
C SER A 85 -29.79 3.78 3.35
N ILE A 86 -28.73 4.47 3.77
CA ILE A 86 -28.73 5.94 4.00
C ILE A 86 -28.61 6.69 2.65
N THR A 87 -28.25 5.99 1.57
CA THR A 87 -27.95 6.55 0.26
C THR A 87 -29.15 7.07 -0.53
N LYS A 88 -30.40 6.82 -0.10
CA LYS A 88 -31.58 7.40 -0.78
C LYS A 88 -31.62 8.93 -0.71
N ASP A 89 -31.00 9.52 0.32
CA ASP A 89 -30.96 10.96 0.55
C ASP A 89 -29.61 11.60 0.17
N VAL A 90 -28.61 10.77 -0.16
CA VAL A 90 -27.26 11.20 -0.53
C VAL A 90 -27.24 11.30 -2.05
N GLY A 91 -27.33 12.52 -2.59
CA GLY A 91 -27.37 12.78 -4.03
C GLY A 91 -26.16 12.25 -4.80
N SER A 92 -26.13 12.47 -6.12
CA SER A 92 -24.97 12.10 -6.95
C SER A 92 -23.93 13.22 -7.06
N ASP A 93 -23.89 14.14 -6.10
CA ASP A 93 -23.02 15.31 -6.12
C ASP A 93 -21.61 15.01 -5.56
N ILE A 94 -20.66 15.93 -5.80
CA ILE A 94 -19.27 15.79 -5.35
C ILE A 94 -19.21 15.59 -3.82
N SER A 95 -20.04 16.32 -3.07
CA SER A 95 -20.14 16.19 -1.60
C SER A 95 -20.41 14.74 -1.18
N SER A 96 -21.28 14.05 -1.91
CA SER A 96 -21.61 12.65 -1.68
C SER A 96 -20.44 11.71 -1.94
N ARG A 97 -19.64 11.96 -2.99
CA ARG A 97 -18.40 11.20 -3.28
C ARG A 97 -17.41 11.31 -2.11
N GLN A 98 -17.20 12.53 -1.60
CA GLN A 98 -16.29 12.78 -0.48
C GLN A 98 -16.75 12.09 0.81
N VAL A 99 -18.06 12.08 1.08
CA VAL A 99 -18.65 11.35 2.22
C VAL A 99 -18.39 9.84 2.09
N PHE A 100 -18.64 9.26 0.91
CA PHE A 100 -18.35 7.84 0.68
C PHE A 100 -16.87 7.53 0.84
N ALA A 101 -15.98 8.36 0.30
CA ALA A 101 -14.55 8.16 0.45
C ALA A 101 -14.11 8.26 1.92
N ALA A 102 -14.60 9.24 2.68
CA ALA A 102 -14.27 9.41 4.09
C ALA A 102 -14.67 8.17 4.92
N VAL A 103 -15.89 7.66 4.74
CA VAL A 103 -16.37 6.46 5.44
C VAL A 103 -15.62 5.22 4.97
N GLY A 104 -15.51 5.04 3.66
CA GLY A 104 -14.97 3.83 3.07
C GLY A 104 -13.45 3.70 3.17
N GLN A 105 -12.70 4.79 3.28
CA GLN A 105 -11.25 4.75 3.45
C GLN A 105 -10.87 4.05 4.76
N SER A 106 -11.60 4.30 5.85
CA SER A 106 -11.39 3.60 7.12
C SER A 106 -11.64 2.08 6.97
N ARG A 107 -12.72 1.71 6.28
CA ARG A 107 -13.07 0.31 6.00
C ARG A 107 -12.00 -0.37 5.14
N LEU A 108 -11.55 0.28 4.07
CA LEU A 108 -10.50 -0.21 3.17
C LEU A 108 -9.20 -0.49 3.92
N MET A 109 -8.75 0.46 4.74
CA MET A 109 -7.52 0.31 5.52
C MET A 109 -7.62 -0.78 6.58
N HIS A 110 -8.77 -0.90 7.24
CA HIS A 110 -8.99 -1.98 8.21
C HIS A 110 -8.89 -3.35 7.54
N THR A 111 -9.56 -3.53 6.38
CA THR A 111 -9.48 -4.77 5.59
C THR A 111 -8.04 -5.11 5.22
N TYR A 112 -7.28 -4.14 4.68
CA TYR A 112 -5.87 -4.37 4.37
C TYR A 112 -5.07 -4.73 5.63
N GLN A 113 -5.28 -4.02 6.73
CA GLN A 113 -4.56 -4.28 7.98
C GLN A 113 -4.78 -5.73 8.46
N GLU A 114 -6.02 -6.21 8.44
CA GLU A 114 -6.34 -7.60 8.80
C GLU A 114 -5.68 -8.61 7.85
N MET A 115 -5.69 -8.35 6.54
CA MET A 115 -5.10 -9.24 5.54
C MET A 115 -3.57 -9.30 5.64
N PHE A 116 -2.90 -8.15 5.69
CA PHE A 116 -1.44 -8.11 5.81
C PHE A 116 -0.95 -8.67 7.16
N ALA A 117 -1.72 -8.49 8.24
CA ALA A 117 -1.39 -9.05 9.56
C ALA A 117 -1.32 -10.59 9.54
N LYS A 118 -2.13 -11.28 8.72
CA LYS A 118 -2.06 -12.75 8.54
C LYS A 118 -0.72 -13.21 7.97
N HIS A 119 0.01 -12.32 7.31
CA HIS A 119 1.34 -12.55 6.74
C HIS A 119 2.47 -11.91 7.59
N GLY A 120 2.17 -11.41 8.80
CA GLY A 120 3.16 -10.74 9.64
C GLY A 120 3.69 -9.42 9.08
N ALA A 121 3.00 -8.84 8.10
CA ALA A 121 3.37 -7.57 7.48
C ALA A 121 2.62 -6.40 8.13
N GLN A 122 3.36 -5.33 8.41
CA GLN A 122 2.79 -4.05 8.85
C GLN A 122 2.52 -3.17 7.64
N ILE A 123 1.44 -2.39 7.70
CA ILE A 123 1.10 -1.39 6.68
C ILE A 123 1.09 0.01 7.26
N ALA A 124 1.27 1.01 6.40
CA ALA A 124 1.09 2.41 6.76
C ALA A 124 0.17 3.08 5.74
N GLN A 125 -0.89 3.72 6.23
CA GLN A 125 -1.77 4.53 5.40
C GLN A 125 -1.04 5.78 4.94
N THR A 126 -1.20 6.15 3.68
CA THR A 126 -0.75 7.44 3.15
C THR A 126 -1.80 7.99 2.21
N LEU A 127 -2.35 9.17 2.53
CA LEU A 127 -3.33 9.86 1.69
C LEU A 127 -2.67 11.06 1.05
N LEU A 128 -2.75 11.15 -0.28
CA LEU A 128 -2.08 12.19 -1.06
C LEU A 128 -3.05 12.84 -2.03
N THR A 129 -2.75 14.07 -2.43
CA THR A 129 -3.36 14.73 -3.57
C THR A 129 -2.29 15.05 -4.62
N ILE A 130 -2.68 15.31 -5.87
CA ILE A 130 -1.73 15.74 -6.92
C ILE A 130 -0.94 17.01 -6.52
N PRO A 131 -1.56 18.03 -5.87
CA PRO A 131 -0.82 19.17 -5.31
C PRO A 131 0.29 18.80 -4.33
N ASP A 132 0.11 17.78 -3.47
CA ASP A 132 1.15 17.31 -2.53
C ASP A 132 2.41 16.83 -3.25
N LEU A 133 2.24 16.30 -4.48
CA LEU A 133 3.31 15.78 -5.33
C LEU A 133 3.83 16.81 -6.34
N SER A 134 3.18 17.98 -6.43
CA SER A 134 3.59 19.07 -7.33
C SER A 134 4.37 20.16 -6.58
N ASN A 135 4.17 20.30 -5.28
CA ASN A 135 4.97 21.20 -4.43
C ASN A 135 6.29 20.54 -4.00
N ARG A 136 7.43 21.20 -4.25
CA ARG A 136 8.76 20.64 -3.93
C ARG A 136 8.92 20.21 -2.47
N GLN A 137 8.45 21.02 -1.51
CA GLN A 137 8.64 20.72 -0.10
C GLN A 137 7.78 19.52 0.33
N SER A 138 6.50 19.51 -0.05
CA SER A 138 5.60 18.39 0.23
C SER A 138 6.10 17.11 -0.45
N TYR A 139 6.52 17.19 -1.71
CA TYR A 139 7.11 16.09 -2.47
C TYR A 139 8.28 15.44 -1.72
N LEU A 140 9.23 16.24 -1.22
CA LEU A 140 10.36 15.72 -0.45
C LEU A 140 9.93 15.10 0.88
N ASN A 141 8.96 15.70 1.59
CA ASN A 141 8.46 15.16 2.85
C ASN A 141 7.75 13.81 2.66
N VAL A 142 6.91 13.68 1.63
CA VAL A 142 6.26 12.43 1.26
C VAL A 142 7.31 11.39 0.87
N GLY A 143 8.28 11.77 0.03
CA GLY A 143 9.35 10.86 -0.40
C GLY A 143 10.16 10.30 0.76
N ASN A 144 10.62 11.16 1.67
CA ASN A 144 11.35 10.76 2.86
C ASN A 144 10.54 9.78 3.73
N THR A 145 9.23 10.05 3.88
CA THR A 145 8.33 9.19 4.67
C THR A 145 8.17 7.82 4.02
N LEU A 146 7.85 7.78 2.71
CA LEU A 146 7.66 6.53 1.99
C LEU A 146 8.94 5.69 1.92
N GLN A 147 10.09 6.31 1.65
CA GLN A 147 11.39 5.63 1.67
C GLN A 147 11.68 5.04 3.05
N ARG A 148 11.44 5.81 4.12
CA ARG A 148 11.68 5.33 5.47
C ARG A 148 10.76 4.16 5.87
N LEU A 149 9.49 4.19 5.43
CA LEU A 149 8.58 3.06 5.62
C LEU A 149 9.09 1.79 4.93
N LEU A 150 9.55 1.90 3.68
CA LEU A 150 10.10 0.77 2.92
C LEU A 150 11.37 0.20 3.58
N GLU A 151 12.28 1.04 4.06
CA GLU A 151 13.48 0.62 4.82
C GLU A 151 13.13 -0.15 6.10
N LEU A 152 12.05 0.26 6.78
CA LEU A 152 11.50 -0.43 7.96
C LEU A 152 10.67 -1.67 7.58
N ARG A 153 10.59 -1.99 6.29
CA ARG A 153 9.76 -3.02 5.67
C ARG A 153 8.26 -2.82 5.89
N VAL A 154 7.81 -1.65 6.32
CA VAL A 154 6.37 -1.35 6.41
C VAL A 154 5.85 -1.10 5.00
N VAL A 155 4.77 -1.79 4.60
CA VAL A 155 4.19 -1.65 3.26
C VAL A 155 3.34 -0.37 3.22
N PRO A 156 3.72 0.67 2.46
CA PRO A 156 2.88 1.83 2.31
C PRO A 156 1.67 1.48 1.45
N VAL A 157 0.48 1.80 1.95
CA VAL A 157 -0.79 1.71 1.22
C VAL A 157 -1.24 3.13 0.94
N VAL A 158 -0.97 3.57 -0.28
CA VAL A 158 -1.25 4.91 -0.78
C VAL A 158 -2.62 4.93 -1.45
N ASN A 159 -3.42 5.94 -1.16
CA ASN A 159 -4.62 6.27 -1.91
C ASN A 159 -4.71 7.79 -2.07
N GLU A 160 -5.53 8.25 -3.00
CA GLU A 160 -5.88 9.66 -3.08
C GLU A 160 -6.67 10.10 -1.85
N ASN A 161 -6.45 11.34 -1.41
CA ASN A 161 -7.25 11.98 -0.38
C ASN A 161 -8.52 12.60 -1.00
N ASP A 162 -9.44 11.75 -1.45
CA ASP A 162 -10.71 12.14 -2.10
C ASP A 162 -11.52 13.18 -1.28
N VAL A 163 -11.33 13.25 0.05
CA VAL A 163 -12.04 14.18 0.94
C VAL A 163 -11.66 15.64 0.68
N VAL A 164 -10.43 15.89 0.21
CA VAL A 164 -9.92 17.24 -0.05
C VAL A 164 -9.44 17.43 -1.49
N ALA A 165 -9.37 16.35 -2.28
CA ALA A 165 -9.15 16.43 -3.70
C ALA A 165 -10.33 17.19 -4.34
N VAL A 166 -10.03 18.36 -4.90
CA VAL A 166 -10.94 19.11 -5.76
C VAL A 166 -10.78 18.54 -7.15
N ASP A 167 -11.86 18.00 -7.73
CA ASP A 167 -11.86 17.38 -9.06
C ASP A 167 -11.21 18.33 -10.08
N GLU A 168 -9.95 18.11 -10.44
CA GLU A 168 -9.29 18.80 -11.55
C GLU A 168 -9.82 18.17 -12.84
N ILE A 169 -11.02 18.60 -13.25
CA ILE A 169 -11.57 18.43 -14.61
C ILE A 169 -11.99 16.99 -14.95
N GLY A 170 -13.24 16.64 -14.61
CA GLY A 170 -14.11 15.81 -15.47
C GLY A 170 -13.78 14.33 -15.70
N GLU A 171 -12.64 13.81 -15.27
CA GLU A 171 -12.25 12.41 -15.46
C GLU A 171 -12.28 11.64 -14.13
N VAL A 172 -13.41 11.00 -13.84
CA VAL A 172 -13.62 10.10 -12.69
C VAL A 172 -12.77 8.81 -12.81
N PHE A 173 -12.05 8.62 -13.93
CA PHE A 173 -11.19 7.48 -14.23
C PHE A 173 -9.76 7.98 -14.49
N GLY A 174 -8.79 7.56 -13.66
CA GLY A 174 -7.36 7.75 -13.94
C GLY A 174 -6.51 8.38 -12.83
N ASP A 175 -7.11 8.85 -11.74
CA ASP A 175 -6.36 9.55 -10.68
C ASP A 175 -5.29 8.67 -10.04
N ASN A 176 -5.64 7.42 -9.69
CA ASN A 176 -4.68 6.50 -9.09
C ASN A 176 -3.62 5.98 -10.07
N ASP A 177 -3.85 6.02 -11.38
CA ASP A 177 -2.83 5.71 -12.37
C ASP A 177 -1.77 6.82 -12.41
N ARG A 178 -2.20 8.08 -12.48
CA ARG A 178 -1.31 9.25 -12.40
C ARG A 178 -0.59 9.30 -11.05
N LEU A 179 -1.32 9.10 -9.94
CA LEU A 179 -0.76 9.04 -8.60
C LEU A 179 0.32 7.95 -8.51
N SER A 180 0.05 6.76 -9.05
CA SER A 180 1.00 5.65 -9.00
C SER A 180 2.28 5.93 -9.78
N ALA A 181 2.20 6.61 -10.93
CA ALA A 181 3.36 7.04 -11.69
C ALA A 181 4.19 8.08 -10.93
N LEU A 182 3.54 9.07 -10.30
CA LEU A 182 4.23 10.07 -9.49
C LEU A 182 4.90 9.45 -8.25
N VAL A 183 4.20 8.54 -7.57
CA VAL A 183 4.74 7.83 -6.42
C VAL A 183 5.91 6.93 -6.82
N ALA A 184 5.80 6.20 -7.94
CA ALA A 184 6.89 5.38 -8.47
C ALA A 184 8.16 6.21 -8.75
N ASN A 185 8.01 7.38 -9.37
CA ASN A 185 9.13 8.30 -9.58
C ASN A 185 9.69 8.83 -8.25
N LEU A 186 8.82 9.19 -7.31
CA LEU A 186 9.20 9.75 -6.00
C LEU A 186 10.03 8.78 -5.16
N VAL A 187 9.66 7.50 -5.17
CA VAL A 187 10.38 6.46 -4.42
C VAL A 187 11.49 5.81 -5.25
N GLY A 188 11.70 6.20 -6.50
CA GLY A 188 12.68 5.57 -7.39
C GLY A 188 12.41 4.08 -7.57
N ALA A 189 11.17 3.72 -7.89
CA ALA A 189 10.78 2.33 -8.14
C ALA A 189 11.41 1.77 -9.42
N ASP A 190 11.82 0.50 -9.38
CA ASP A 190 12.36 -0.20 -10.55
C ASP A 190 11.26 -0.66 -11.50
N LEU A 191 10.04 -0.83 -10.98
CA LEU A 191 8.87 -1.29 -11.71
C LEU A 191 7.59 -0.68 -11.14
N LEU A 192 6.73 -0.19 -12.04
CA LEU A 192 5.33 0.13 -11.78
C LEU A 192 4.46 -0.93 -12.47
N LEU A 193 3.68 -1.67 -11.68
CA LEU A 193 2.68 -2.62 -12.16
C LEU A 193 1.29 -2.02 -12.02
N ILE A 194 0.60 -1.82 -13.15
CA ILE A 194 -0.78 -1.34 -13.19
C ILE A 194 -1.68 -2.56 -13.41
N LEU A 195 -2.47 -2.92 -12.40
CA LEU A 195 -3.46 -3.98 -12.47
C LEU A 195 -4.79 -3.39 -12.97
N THR A 196 -5.24 -3.84 -14.13
CA THR A 196 -6.49 -3.41 -14.79
C THR A 196 -7.29 -4.63 -15.21
N ASP A 197 -8.61 -4.48 -15.24
CA ASP A 197 -9.49 -5.32 -16.06
C ASP A 197 -9.40 -4.87 -17.53
N THR A 198 -9.52 -5.80 -18.45
CA THR A 198 -9.54 -5.57 -19.91
C THR A 198 -10.85 -6.03 -20.50
#